data_AF-A0A7Y1XV34-F1
#
_entry.id   AF-A0A7Y1XV34-F1
#
_cell.length_a   1.000
_cell.length_b   1.000
_cell.length_c   1.000
_cell.angle_alpha   90.00
_cell.angle_beta   90.00
_cell.angle_gamma   90.00
#
_symmetry.space_group_name_H-M   'P 1'
#
loop_
_entity.id
_entity.type
_entity.pdbx_description
1 polymer ?
#
loop_
_entity_poly.entity_id
_entity_poly.type
_entity_poly.pdbx_seq_one_letter_code
_entity_poly.pdbx_strand_id
1 'polypeptide(L)' 'RLDIDAPVDEKITTLGGLVLQRLDRVPRRDDIIDWSGFQIKVLSAGRWGPKLLSIRRVA' A
#
# COMPACT_ATOMS: atom_id res chain seq x y z
N ARG A 1 11.42 -4.98 9.81
CA ARG A 1 10.13 -4.94 10.53
C ARG A 1 9.66 -3.48 10.50
N LEU A 2 8.37 -3.20 10.25
CA LEU A 2 7.88 -1.83 10.08
C LEU A 2 7.40 -1.19 11.40
N ASP A 3 7.13 -2.00 12.43
CA ASP A 3 6.62 -1.56 13.75
C ASP A 3 5.39 -0.65 13.66
N ILE A 4 4.48 -1.01 12.73
CA ILE A 4 3.17 -0.40 12.53
C ILE A 4 2.13 -1.43 12.96
N ASP A 5 1.20 -1.02 13.81
CA ASP A 5 0.03 -1.82 14.10
C ASP A 5 -0.92 -1.77 12.90
N ALA A 6 -1.39 -2.95 12.46
CA ALA A 6 -2.44 -2.98 11.45
C ALA A 6 -3.69 -2.32 12.04
N PRO A 7 -4.27 -1.28 11.39
CA PRO A 7 -5.45 -0.62 11.90
C PRO A 7 -6.59 -1.62 12.03
N VAL A 8 -7.14 -1.75 13.24
CA VAL A 8 -8.16 -2.74 13.62
C VAL A 8 -9.47 -2.53 12.84
N ASP A 9 -9.70 -1.31 12.38
CA ASP A 9 -10.93 -0.89 11.70
C ASP A 9 -10.88 -1.10 10.17
N GLU A 10 -9.69 -1.31 9.60
CA GLU A 10 -9.56 -1.64 8.19
C GLU A 10 -9.74 -3.16 8.05
N LYS A 11 -10.77 -3.61 7.32
CA LYS A 11 -10.95 -5.02 6.90
C LYS A 11 -9.84 -5.54 5.97
N ILE A 12 -8.70 -4.86 5.96
CA ILE A 12 -7.57 -5.09 5.09
C ILE A 12 -6.61 -6.03 5.79
N THR A 13 -6.45 -7.22 5.21
CA THR A 13 -5.52 -8.24 5.69
C THR A 13 -4.15 -8.16 5.02
N THR A 14 -3.97 -7.28 4.01
CA THR A 14 -2.73 -7.20 3.22
C THR A 14 -2.40 -5.77 2.79
N LEU A 15 -1.11 -5.45 2.66
CA LEU A 15 -0.66 -4.17 2.09
C LEU A 15 -1.20 -3.92 0.66
N GLY A 16 -1.41 -4.97 -0.12
CA GLY A 16 -2.03 -4.84 -1.45
C GLY A 16 -3.48 -4.41 -1.37
N GLY A 17 -4.25 -4.94 -0.41
CA GLY A 17 -5.62 -4.52 -0.13
C GLY A 17 -5.70 -3.07 0.33
N LEU A 18 -4.73 -2.62 1.14
CA LEU A 18 -4.61 -1.22 1.55
C LEU A 18 -4.44 -0.30 0.35
N VAL A 19 -3.48 -0.62 -0.53
CA VAL A 19 -3.20 0.17 -1.73
C VAL A 19 -4.44 0.23 -2.65
N LEU A 20 -5.13 -0.89 -2.84
CA LEU A 20 -6.38 -0.93 -3.60
C LEU A 20 -7.47 -0.04 -3.00
N GLN A 21 -7.70 -0.16 -1.70
CA GLN A 21 -8.73 0.64 -1.02
C GLN A 21 -8.42 2.13 -1.07
N ARG A 22 -7.15 2.52 -0.86
CA ARG A 22 -6.75 3.94 -0.85
C ARG A 22 -6.80 4.59 -2.23
N LEU A 23 -6.52 3.83 -3.29
CA LEU A 23 -6.55 4.36 -4.65
C LEU A 23 -7.94 4.29 -5.30
N ASP A 24 -8.84 3.45 -4.77
CA ASP A 24 -10.18 3.18 -5.32
C ASP A 24 -10.17 2.78 -6.81
N ARG A 25 -9.09 2.09 -7.23
CA ARG A 25 -8.90 1.55 -8.57
C ARG A 25 -7.80 0.50 -8.57
N VAL A 26 -7.67 -0.22 -9.69
CA VAL A 26 -6.50 -1.07 -9.92
C VAL A 26 -5.23 -0.21 -9.94
N PRO A 27 -4.23 -0.50 -9.08
CA PRO A 27 -2.99 0.28 -9.01
C PRO A 27 -2.14 0.09 -10.25
N ARG A 28 -1.31 1.09 -10.53
CA ARG A 28 -0.35 1.14 -11.63
C ARG A 28 1.04 1.37 -11.06
N ARG A 29 2.05 1.03 -11.85
CA ARG A 29 3.44 1.36 -11.51
C ARG A 29 3.56 2.86 -11.23
N ASP A 30 4.36 3.19 -10.23
CA ASP A 30 4.63 4.54 -9.74
C ASP A 30 3.47 5.23 -9.00
N ASP A 31 2.34 4.55 -8.79
CA ASP A 31 1.34 5.02 -7.81
C ASP A 31 1.95 5.08 -6.41
N ILE A 32 1.55 6.10 -5.65
CA ILE A 32 2.04 6.39 -4.31
C ILE A 32 0.85 6.61 -3.38
N ILE A 33 0.90 6.02 -2.19
CA ILE A 33 0.00 6.34 -1.08
C ILE A 33 0.81 6.64 0.18
N ASP A 34 0.26 7.49 1.05
CA ASP A 34 0.81 7.71 2.39
C ASP A 34 -0.04 6.97 3.43
N TRP A 35 0.63 6.31 4.37
CA TRP A 35 0.01 5.49 5.40
C TRP A 35 0.89 5.41 6.65
N SER A 36 0.37 5.86 7.79
CA SER A 36 1.00 5.73 9.11
C SER A 36 2.45 6.24 9.18
N GLY A 37 2.75 7.36 8.52
CA GLY A 37 4.11 7.93 8.47
C GLY A 37 5.05 7.22 7.48
N PHE A 38 4.51 6.36 6.62
CA PHE A 38 5.22 5.72 5.52
C PHE A 38 4.63 6.12 4.19
N GLN A 39 5.49 6.15 3.19
CA GLN A 39 5.10 6.23 1.81
C GLN A 39 5.26 4.87 1.15
N ILE A 40 4.17 4.38 0.55
CA ILE A 40 4.13 3.12 -0.17
C ILE A 40 4.06 3.44 -1.67
N LYS A 41 5.04 2.96 -2.43
CA LYS A 41 5.12 3.11 -3.88
C LYS A 41 4.93 1.78 -4.58
N VAL A 42 4.09 1.76 -5.61
CA VAL A 42 3.90 0.57 -6.46
C VAL A 42 5.05 0.43 -7.44
N LEU A 43 5.86 -0.62 -7.30
CA LEU A 43 6.95 -0.93 -8.22
C LEU A 43 6.48 -1.77 -9.42
N SER A 44 5.49 -2.62 -9.20
CA SER A 44 4.79 -3.36 -10.25
C SER A 44 3.37 -3.70 -9.84
N ALA A 45 2.47 -3.77 -10.83
CA ALA A 45 1.09 -4.18 -10.66
C ALA A 45 0.72 -5.23 -11.72
N GLY A 46 -0.12 -6.18 -11.31
CA GLY A 46 -0.75 -7.14 -12.21
C GLY A 46 -2.22 -6.80 -12.41
N ARG A 47 -2.97 -7.74 -13.01
CA ARG A 47 -4.40 -7.55 -13.34
C ARG A 47 -5.28 -7.11 -12.16
N TRP A 48 -4.96 -7.58 -10.96
CA TRP A 48 -5.85 -7.46 -9.79
C TRP A 48 -5.29 -6.57 -8.67
N GLY A 49 -4.07 -6.04 -8.81
CA GLY A 49 -3.44 -5.35 -7.69
C GLY A 49 -1.93 -5.26 -7.81
N PRO A 50 -1.28 -4.64 -6.80
CA PRO A 50 0.16 -4.51 -6.77
C PRO A 50 0.81 -5.89 -6.57
N LYS A 51 1.95 -6.09 -7.22
CA LYS A 51 2.78 -7.30 -7.08
C LYS A 51 4.05 -7.03 -6.30
N LEU A 52 4.56 -5.80 -6.40
CA LEU A 52 5.72 -5.36 -5.66
C LEU A 52 5.51 -3.92 -5.18
N LEU A 53 5.80 -3.71 -3.90
CA LEU A 53 5.69 -2.42 -3.22
C LEU A 53 7.04 -2.04 -2.64
N SER A 54 7.39 -0.76 -2.75
CA SER A 54 8.45 -0.13 -1.95
C SER A 54 7.79 0.61 -0.80
N ILE A 55 8.37 0.53 0.38
CA ILE A 55 7.90 1.22 1.58
C ILE A 55 9.07 2.01 2.13
N ARG A 56 8.87 3.31 2.31
CA ARG A 56 9.85 4.19 2.95
C ARG A 56 9.19 4.95 4.08
N ARG A 57 9.93 5.19 5.17
CA ARG A 57 9.47 6.09 6.21
C ARG A 57 9.56 7.52 5.71
N VAL A 58 8.55 8.32 6.00
CA VAL A 58 8.60 9.77 5.80
C VAL A 58 9.22 10.33 7.09
N ALA A 59 10.37 11.00 6.95
CA ALA A 59 11.09 11.60 8.07
C ALA A 59 10.37 12.85 8.59
#